data_AF-A0A819WR50-F1
#
_entry.id   AF-A0A819WR50-F1
#
_cell.length_a   1.000
_cell.length_b   1.000
_cell.length_c   1.000
_cell.angle_alpha   90.00
_cell.angle_beta   90.00
_cell.angle_gamma   90.00
#
_symmetry.space_group_name_H-M   'P 1'
#
loop_
_entity.id
_entity.type
_entity.pdbx_description
1 polymer ?
#
loop_
_entity_poly.entity_id
_entity_poly.type
_entity_poly.pdbx_seq_one_letter_code
_entity_poly.pdbx_strand_id
1 'polypeptide(L)'
;LASCLGMTNIRIEAIEHDYHNDAPYYMLLTWFKRVPRSSDKLLTLTHALVSINRWDLAQELQTIKDEQRHEQRTLSKEQQLKLFRTPFNRICQRDECIRIWKQLARELMLNNEEIQRIEGQYPSKHERCLRSLEHWALNQTLVDIPSLARIIRTLGFKSLAREIENMA
;
A
#
# COMPACT_ATOMS: atom_id res chain seq x y z
N LEU A 1 -9.77 7.64 23.18
CA LEU A 1 -9.15 7.22 21.90
C LEU A 1 -7.75 6.65 22.10
N ALA A 2 -6.82 7.44 22.66
CA ALA A 2 -5.42 7.05 22.84
C ALA A 2 -5.19 5.70 23.55
N SER A 3 -5.93 5.44 24.65
CA SER A 3 -5.86 4.17 25.37
C SER A 3 -6.37 2.99 24.53
N CYS A 4 -7.43 3.17 23.76
CA CYS A 4 -7.95 2.16 22.82
C CYS A 4 -6.97 1.84 21.69
N LEU A 5 -6.10 2.79 21.35
CA LEU A 5 -5.01 2.62 20.39
C LEU A 5 -3.72 2.04 21.03
N GLY A 6 -3.77 1.62 22.30
CA GLY A 6 -2.68 0.96 23.00
C GLY A 6 -1.57 1.90 23.50
N MET A 7 -1.85 3.21 23.64
CA MET A 7 -0.91 4.11 24.31
C MET A 7 -1.00 4.00 25.84
N THR A 8 0.14 4.08 26.50
CA THR A 8 0.24 4.04 27.98
C THR A 8 -0.16 5.37 28.60
N ASN A 9 -0.73 5.35 29.80
CA ASN A 9 -1.16 6.56 30.51
C ASN A 9 -0.01 7.56 30.71
N ILE A 10 1.18 7.09 31.08
CA ILE A 10 2.39 7.93 31.21
C ILE A 10 2.66 8.75 29.93
N ARG A 11 2.45 8.13 28.76
CA ARG A 11 2.70 8.78 27.47
C ARG A 11 1.56 9.71 27.06
N ILE A 12 0.33 9.39 27.46
CA ILE A 12 -0.84 10.25 27.27
C ILE A 12 -0.63 11.54 28.07
N GLU A 13 -0.32 11.42 29.36
CA GLU A 13 -0.06 12.56 30.26
C GLU A 13 1.09 13.44 29.77
N ALA A 14 2.20 12.84 29.32
CA ALA A 14 3.32 13.59 28.75
C ALA A 14 2.91 14.41 27.51
N ILE A 15 2.13 13.83 26.59
CA ILE A 15 1.66 14.53 25.40
C ILE A 15 0.64 15.63 25.77
N GLU A 16 -0.24 15.39 26.74
CA GLU A 16 -1.20 16.39 27.22
C GLU A 16 -0.51 17.60 27.89
N HIS A 17 0.55 17.33 28.64
CA HIS A 17 1.38 18.36 29.26
C HIS A 17 2.10 19.22 28.22
N ASP A 18 2.71 18.61 27.21
CA ASP A 18 3.58 19.31 26.26
C ASP A 18 2.81 20.03 25.14
N TYR A 19 1.63 19.53 24.75
CA TYR A 19 0.92 20.00 23.55
C TYR A 19 -0.51 20.52 23.80
N HIS A 20 -1.04 20.39 25.03
CA HIS A 20 -2.33 20.92 25.45
C HIS A 20 -3.46 20.69 24.42
N ASN A 21 -3.94 21.74 23.73
CA ASN A 21 -5.03 21.67 22.76
C ASN A 21 -4.69 20.79 21.55
N ASP A 22 -3.42 20.66 21.19
CA ASP A 22 -2.96 19.83 20.08
C ASP A 22 -2.68 18.38 20.51
N ALA A 23 -2.83 18.06 21.79
CA ALA A 23 -2.55 16.72 22.32
C ALA A 23 -3.26 15.59 21.55
N PRO A 24 -4.55 15.71 21.13
CA PRO A 24 -5.20 14.67 20.33
C PRO A 24 -4.49 14.39 18.99
N TYR A 25 -4.01 15.44 18.32
CA TYR A 25 -3.23 15.32 17.09
C TYR A 25 -1.90 14.58 17.34
N TYR A 26 -1.15 14.99 18.37
CA TYR A 26 0.14 14.38 18.69
C TYR A 26 0.01 12.94 19.20
N MET A 27 -1.08 12.61 19.88
CA MET A 27 -1.44 11.25 20.25
C MET A 27 -1.67 10.37 19.00
N LEU A 28 -2.46 10.85 18.04
CA LEU A 28 -2.70 10.14 16.79
C LEU A 28 -1.42 10.00 15.97
N LEU A 29 -0.61 11.05 15.85
CA LEU A 29 0.66 11.04 15.16
C LEU A 29 1.65 10.05 15.80
N THR A 30 1.70 10.03 17.13
CA THR A 30 2.54 9.10 17.90
C THR A 30 2.12 7.65 17.67
N TRP A 31 0.83 7.36 17.74
CA TRP A 31 0.30 6.04 17.44
C TRP A 31 0.63 5.65 16.00
N PHE A 32 0.34 6.51 15.02
CA PHE A 32 0.59 6.27 13.61
C PHE A 32 2.05 5.93 13.30
N LYS A 33 3.01 6.61 13.96
CA LYS A 33 4.45 6.35 13.82
C LYS A 33 4.89 5.00 14.41
N ARG A 34 4.18 4.48 15.43
CA ARG A 34 4.54 3.22 16.12
C ARG A 34 3.92 1.99 15.46
N VAL A 35 2.75 2.16 14.87
CA VAL A 35 1.98 1.06 14.27
C VAL A 35 2.75 0.50 13.05
N PRO A 36 2.91 -0.83 12.94
CA PRO A 36 3.57 -1.43 11.79
C PRO A 36 2.96 -0.95 10.47
N ARG A 37 3.79 -0.62 9.48
CA ARG A 37 3.28 -0.09 8.20
C ARG A 37 2.36 -1.07 7.47
N SER A 38 2.60 -2.37 7.64
CA SER A 38 1.80 -3.47 7.07
C SER A 38 0.44 -3.65 7.73
N SER A 39 0.15 -2.99 8.87
CA SER A 39 -1.16 -3.12 9.52
C SER A 39 -2.18 -2.19 8.86
N ASP A 40 -3.45 -2.61 8.84
CA ASP A 40 -4.56 -1.76 8.45
C ASP A 40 -4.83 -0.72 9.55
N LYS A 41 -4.11 0.41 9.45
CA LYS A 41 -4.21 1.52 10.41
C LYS A 41 -5.61 2.10 10.42
N LEU A 42 -6.25 2.20 9.25
CA LEU A 42 -7.58 2.75 9.13
C LEU A 42 -8.59 1.87 9.85
N LEU A 43 -8.57 0.55 9.62
CA LEU A 43 -9.44 -0.39 10.34
C LEU A 43 -9.24 -0.32 11.85
N THR A 44 -7.99 -0.27 12.29
CA THR A 44 -7.65 -0.16 13.72
C THR A 44 -8.21 1.14 14.33
N LEU A 45 -8.07 2.26 13.61
CA LEU A 45 -8.59 3.56 14.04
C LEU A 45 -10.11 3.58 14.06
N THR A 46 -10.77 3.05 13.03
CA THR A 46 -12.23 2.93 12.93
C THR A 46 -12.77 2.14 14.12
N HIS A 47 -12.19 0.97 14.43
CA HIS A 47 -12.60 0.18 15.60
C HIS A 47 -12.40 0.93 16.93
N ALA A 48 -11.28 1.65 17.07
CA ALA A 48 -11.03 2.44 18.27
C ALA A 48 -12.04 3.58 18.44
N LEU A 49 -12.42 4.27 17.35
CA LEU A 49 -13.45 5.31 17.35
C LEU A 49 -14.83 4.76 17.71
N VAL A 50 -15.20 3.62 17.14
CA VAL A 50 -16.40 2.87 17.49
C VAL A 50 -16.43 2.53 18.98
N SER A 51 -15.31 2.03 19.54
CA SER A 51 -15.23 1.65 20.95
C SER A 51 -15.41 2.80 21.94
N ILE A 52 -15.19 4.05 21.50
CA ILE A 52 -15.42 5.27 22.29
C ILE A 52 -16.71 6.00 21.89
N ASN A 53 -17.62 5.30 21.20
CA ASN A 53 -18.90 5.80 20.71
C ASN A 53 -18.81 6.99 19.72
N ARG A 54 -17.68 7.16 19.03
CA ARG A 54 -17.50 8.14 17.95
C ARG A 54 -17.77 7.51 16.59
N TRP A 55 -19.00 7.02 16.44
CA TRP A 55 -19.50 6.39 15.21
C TRP A 55 -19.54 7.36 14.03
N ASP A 56 -19.78 8.63 14.31
CA ASP A 56 -19.74 9.75 13.37
C ASP A 56 -18.39 9.85 12.66
N LEU A 57 -17.30 9.88 13.43
CA LEU A 57 -15.94 9.96 12.89
C LEU A 57 -15.53 8.66 12.19
N ALA A 58 -15.96 7.51 12.73
CA ALA A 58 -15.71 6.21 12.11
C ALA A 58 -16.36 6.11 10.72
N GLN A 59 -17.58 6.64 10.58
CA GLN A 59 -18.29 6.71 9.31
C GLN A 59 -17.63 7.71 8.34
N GLU A 60 -17.23 8.90 8.82
CA GLU A 60 -16.54 9.89 7.99
C GLU A 60 -15.23 9.33 7.40
N LEU A 61 -14.43 8.63 8.21
CA LEU A 61 -13.23 7.95 7.73
C LEU A 61 -13.52 6.90 6.64
N GLN A 62 -14.64 6.19 6.76
CA GLN A 62 -15.04 5.18 5.78
C GLN A 62 -15.50 5.85 4.48
N THR A 63 -16.25 6.95 4.56
CA THR A 63 -16.63 7.77 3.41
C THR A 63 -15.41 8.27 2.66
N ILE A 64 -14.44 8.88 3.36
CA ILE A 64 -13.19 9.36 2.74
C ILE A 64 -12.44 8.21 2.03
N LYS A 65 -12.38 7.03 2.64
CA LYS A 65 -11.74 5.84 2.03
C LYS A 65 -12.45 5.44 0.73
N ASP A 66 -13.77 5.46 0.72
CA ASP A 66 -14.57 5.05 -0.43
C ASP A 66 -14.54 6.11 -1.54
N GLU A 67 -14.49 7.40 -1.20
CA GLU A 67 -14.23 8.51 -2.12
C GLU A 67 -12.86 8.35 -2.79
N GLN A 68 -11.78 8.11 -2.03
CA GLN A 68 -10.45 7.86 -2.59
C GLN A 68 -10.43 6.65 -3.53
N ARG A 69 -11.15 5.58 -3.19
CA ARG A 69 -11.30 4.41 -4.07
C ARG A 69 -12.08 4.74 -5.33
N HIS A 70 -13.11 5.57 -5.21
CA HIS A 70 -13.89 6.03 -6.36
C HIS A 70 -13.01 6.87 -7.29
N GLU A 71 -12.29 7.86 -6.75
CA GLU A 71 -11.33 8.67 -7.50
C GLU A 71 -10.33 7.80 -8.25
N GLN A 72 -9.71 6.83 -7.57
CA GLN A 72 -8.76 5.89 -8.19
C GLN A 72 -9.36 5.08 -9.34
N ARG A 73 -10.63 4.67 -9.23
CA ARG A 73 -11.35 3.97 -10.31
C ARG A 73 -11.66 4.87 -11.50
N THR A 74 -11.81 6.18 -11.27
CA THR A 74 -12.07 7.15 -12.33
C THR A 74 -10.79 7.67 -13.02
N LEU A 75 -9.61 7.37 -12.45
CA LEU A 75 -8.34 7.76 -13.05
C LEU A 75 -8.16 7.14 -14.44
N SER A 76 -7.56 7.91 -15.34
CA SER A 76 -7.13 7.37 -16.62
C SER A 76 -6.04 6.31 -16.44
N LYS A 77 -5.92 5.40 -17.41
CA LYS A 77 -4.86 4.37 -17.43
C LYS A 77 -3.46 4.96 -17.25
N GLU A 78 -3.20 6.12 -17.85
CA GLU A 78 -1.92 6.82 -17.73
C GLU A 78 -1.68 7.36 -16.31
N GLN A 79 -2.72 7.94 -15.69
CA GLN A 79 -2.64 8.42 -14.31
C GLN A 79 -2.42 7.27 -13.32
N GLN A 80 -3.09 6.14 -13.52
CA GLN A 80 -2.87 4.92 -12.73
C GLN A 80 -1.41 4.47 -12.84
N LEU A 81 -0.88 4.30 -14.05
CA LEU A 81 0.53 3.90 -14.25
C LEU A 81 1.52 4.87 -13.58
N LYS A 82 1.23 6.18 -13.61
CA LYS A 82 2.08 7.20 -12.98
C LYS A 82 2.22 6.99 -11.48
N LEU A 83 1.15 6.60 -10.79
CA LEU A 83 1.16 6.33 -9.34
C LEU A 83 2.04 5.12 -8.98
N PHE A 84 2.02 4.07 -9.81
CA PHE A 84 2.75 2.84 -9.55
C PHE A 84 4.17 2.81 -10.14
N ARG A 85 4.56 3.84 -10.90
CA ARG A 85 5.85 3.86 -11.59
C ARG A 85 7.05 3.77 -10.64
N THR A 86 6.99 4.44 -9.50
CA THR A 86 8.06 4.40 -8.49
C THR A 86 8.20 3.00 -7.86
N PRO A 87 7.13 2.38 -7.33
CA PRO A 87 7.14 0.97 -6.92
C PRO A 87 7.64 0.00 -7.98
N PHE A 88 7.19 0.14 -9.23
CA PHE A 88 7.58 -0.76 -10.32
C PHE A 88 9.06 -0.66 -10.65
N ASN A 89 9.58 0.57 -10.77
CA ASN A 89 11.01 0.79 -10.94
C ASN A 89 11.79 0.19 -9.78
N ARG A 90 11.30 0.29 -8.54
CA ARG A 90 11.98 -0.30 -7.40
C ARG A 90 12.06 -1.83 -7.48
N ILE A 91 10.99 -2.49 -7.91
CA ILE A 91 11.00 -3.95 -8.16
C ILE A 91 12.02 -4.28 -9.25
N CYS A 92 11.98 -3.56 -10.37
CA CYS A 92 12.85 -3.78 -11.50
C CYS A 92 14.31 -3.41 -11.25
N GLN A 93 14.64 -2.68 -10.17
CA GLN A 93 16.03 -2.45 -9.74
C GLN A 93 16.66 -3.67 -9.05
N ARG A 94 15.87 -4.69 -8.67
CA ARG A 94 16.37 -5.90 -8.03
C ARG A 94 16.65 -6.97 -9.08
N ASP A 95 17.91 -7.31 -9.28
CA ASP A 95 18.34 -8.35 -10.23
C ASP A 95 17.61 -9.68 -10.00
N GLU A 96 17.35 -10.03 -8.74
CA GLU A 96 16.62 -11.25 -8.36
C GLU A 96 15.20 -11.25 -8.95
N CYS A 97 14.49 -10.13 -8.89
CA CYS A 97 13.15 -9.99 -9.48
C CYS A 97 13.21 -10.04 -11.00
N ILE A 98 14.19 -9.36 -11.61
CA ILE A 98 14.38 -9.37 -13.07
C ILE A 98 14.67 -10.79 -13.57
N ARG A 99 15.45 -11.58 -12.84
CA ARG A 99 15.77 -12.97 -13.20
C ARG A 99 14.53 -13.86 -13.22
N ILE A 100 13.60 -13.64 -12.29
CA ILE A 100 12.37 -14.43 -12.18
C ILE A 100 11.13 -13.74 -12.78
N TRP A 101 11.31 -12.76 -13.68
CA TRP A 101 10.22 -11.93 -14.20
C TRP A 101 9.03 -12.75 -14.77
N LYS A 102 9.28 -13.91 -15.38
CA LYS A 102 8.20 -14.81 -15.87
C LYS A 102 7.37 -15.40 -14.73
N GLN A 103 8.01 -15.76 -13.63
CA GLN A 103 7.29 -16.24 -12.44
C GLN A 103 6.48 -15.11 -11.83
N LEU A 104 7.07 -13.91 -11.72
CA LEU A 104 6.34 -12.71 -11.30
C LEU A 104 5.14 -12.43 -12.21
N ALA A 105 5.30 -12.48 -13.53
CA ALA A 105 4.20 -12.29 -14.48
C ALA A 105 3.05 -13.29 -14.28
N ARG A 106 3.35 -14.56 -13.99
CA ARG A 106 2.33 -15.57 -13.67
C ARG A 106 1.61 -15.28 -12.35
N GLU A 107 2.32 -14.87 -11.31
CA GLU A 107 1.70 -14.46 -10.04
C GLU A 107 0.83 -13.20 -10.19
N LEU A 108 1.18 -12.35 -11.17
CA LEU A 108 0.37 -11.22 -11.61
C LEU A 108 -0.79 -11.64 -12.54
N MET A 109 -1.04 -12.94 -12.67
CA MET A 109 -2.13 -13.52 -13.48
C MET A 109 -2.03 -13.26 -14.99
N LEU A 110 -0.82 -13.00 -15.52
CA LEU A 110 -0.62 -13.00 -16.97
C LEU A 110 -0.63 -14.44 -17.51
N ASN A 111 -1.32 -14.64 -18.61
CA ASN A 111 -1.34 -15.93 -19.30
C ASN A 111 -0.05 -16.16 -20.12
N ASN A 112 0.15 -17.39 -20.60
CA ASN A 112 1.37 -17.73 -21.33
C ASN A 112 1.52 -16.95 -22.65
N GLU A 113 0.42 -16.62 -23.32
CA GLU A 113 0.46 -15.86 -24.59
C GLU A 113 0.91 -14.42 -24.35
N GLU A 114 0.44 -13.78 -23.28
CA GLU A 114 0.86 -12.44 -22.87
C GLU A 114 2.34 -12.42 -22.49
N ILE A 115 2.80 -13.42 -21.74
CA ILE A 115 4.21 -13.56 -21.37
C ILE A 115 5.08 -13.73 -22.61
N GLN A 116 4.67 -14.57 -23.57
CA GLN A 116 5.38 -14.76 -24.83
C GLN A 116 5.40 -13.48 -25.68
N ARG A 117 4.29 -12.75 -25.72
CA ARG A 117 4.19 -11.47 -26.42
C ARG A 117 5.16 -10.44 -25.84
N ILE A 118 5.21 -10.29 -24.52
CA ILE A 118 6.16 -9.40 -23.82
C ILE A 118 7.60 -9.85 -24.09
N GLU A 119 7.88 -11.15 -24.06
CA GLU A 119 9.21 -11.69 -24.34
C GLU A 119 9.68 -11.40 -25.77
N GLY A 120 8.79 -11.50 -26.75
CA GLY A 120 9.10 -11.23 -28.15
C GLY A 120 9.22 -9.75 -28.50
N GLN A 121 8.50 -8.87 -27.79
CA GLN A 121 8.49 -7.42 -28.07
C GLN A 121 9.66 -6.67 -27.43
N TYR A 122 10.12 -7.12 -26.25
CA TYR A 122 11.11 -6.37 -25.47
C TYR A 122 12.41 -7.17 -25.33
N PRO A 123 13.58 -6.59 -25.66
CA PRO A 123 14.84 -7.32 -25.64
C PRO A 123 15.40 -7.51 -24.20
N SER A 124 15.16 -6.54 -23.32
CA SER A 124 15.72 -6.54 -21.96
C SER A 124 14.80 -7.24 -20.96
N LYS A 125 15.36 -8.11 -20.10
CA LYS A 125 14.61 -8.71 -18.97
C LYS A 125 14.05 -7.64 -18.02
N HIS A 126 14.77 -6.54 -17.83
CA HIS A 126 14.30 -5.42 -17.02
C HIS A 126 13.01 -4.83 -17.62
N GLU A 127 13.02 -4.59 -18.94
CA GLU A 127 11.85 -4.05 -19.63
C GLU A 127 10.68 -5.05 -19.62
N ARG A 128 10.94 -6.34 -19.83
CA ARG A 128 9.91 -7.39 -19.70
C ARG A 128 9.27 -7.42 -18.32
N CYS A 129 10.08 -7.28 -17.26
CA CYS A 129 9.60 -7.21 -15.88
C CYS A 129 8.70 -5.98 -15.67
N LEU A 130 9.16 -4.81 -16.11
CA LEU A 130 8.39 -3.56 -16.01
C LEU A 130 7.07 -3.66 -16.78
N ARG A 131 7.09 -4.16 -18.02
CA ARG A 131 5.90 -4.33 -18.86
C ARG A 131 4.91 -5.33 -18.28
N SER A 132 5.39 -6.37 -17.60
CA SER A 132 4.51 -7.32 -16.90
C SER A 132 3.76 -6.64 -15.74
N LEU A 133 4.44 -5.77 -14.98
CA LEU A 133 3.84 -4.98 -13.90
C LEU A 133 2.84 -3.94 -14.41
N GLU A 134 3.20 -3.23 -15.50
CA GLU A 134 2.29 -2.27 -16.15
C GLU A 134 1.06 -2.97 -16.72
N HIS A 135 1.23 -4.10 -17.40
CA HIS A 135 0.12 -4.89 -17.94
C HIS A 135 -0.83 -5.37 -16.84
N TRP A 136 -0.28 -5.84 -15.72
CA TRP A 136 -1.07 -6.18 -14.54
C TRP A 136 -1.88 -4.99 -14.05
N ALA A 137 -1.24 -3.83 -13.80
CA ALA A 137 -1.94 -2.65 -13.30
C ALA A 137 -3.07 -2.18 -14.24
N LEU A 138 -2.85 -2.22 -15.55
CA LEU A 138 -3.85 -1.81 -16.54
C LEU A 138 -5.05 -2.75 -16.64
N ASN A 139 -4.92 -4.00 -16.19
CA ASN A 139 -5.96 -5.01 -16.23
C ASN A 139 -6.69 -5.18 -14.88
N GLN A 140 -6.26 -4.48 -13.83
CA GLN A 140 -6.97 -4.47 -12.56
C GLN A 140 -7.99 -3.33 -12.53
N THR A 141 -9.16 -3.59 -11.93
CA THR A 141 -10.17 -2.56 -11.64
C THR A 141 -9.74 -1.61 -10.52
N LEU A 142 -8.92 -2.11 -9.59
CA LEU A 142 -8.30 -1.31 -8.54
C LEU A 142 -6.90 -1.86 -8.29
N VAL A 143 -5.89 -1.06 -8.59
CA VAL A 143 -4.50 -1.37 -8.26
C VAL A 143 -4.22 -0.81 -6.88
N ASP A 144 -3.69 -1.63 -5.98
CA ASP A 144 -3.22 -1.16 -4.68
C ASP A 144 -1.84 -1.74 -4.33
N ILE A 145 -1.07 -0.95 -3.58
CA ILE A 145 0.28 -1.30 -3.15
C ILE A 145 0.30 -2.54 -2.23
N PRO A 146 -0.64 -2.71 -1.28
CA PRO A 146 -0.70 -3.92 -0.45
C PRO A 146 -0.83 -5.22 -1.24
N SER A 147 -1.61 -5.23 -2.32
CA SER A 147 -1.81 -6.40 -3.19
C SER A 147 -0.53 -6.73 -3.95
N LEU A 148 0.15 -5.72 -4.50
CA LEU A 148 1.46 -5.89 -5.13
C LEU A 148 2.49 -6.41 -4.12
N ALA A 149 2.58 -5.81 -2.93
CA ALA A 149 3.50 -6.23 -1.89
C ALA A 149 3.23 -7.68 -1.42
N ARG A 150 1.96 -8.11 -1.39
CA ARG A 150 1.59 -9.50 -1.10
C ARG A 150 2.14 -10.47 -2.15
N ILE A 151 2.00 -10.15 -3.44
CA ILE A 151 2.57 -10.95 -4.54
C ILE A 151 4.11 -11.02 -4.42
N ILE A 152 4.75 -9.89 -4.14
CA ILE A 152 6.21 -9.85 -3.94
C ILE A 152 6.63 -10.70 -2.72
N ARG A 153 5.81 -10.77 -1.66
CA ARG A 153 6.03 -11.67 -0.51
C ARG A 153 5.87 -13.16 -0.86
N THR A 154 4.90 -13.55 -1.69
CA THR A 154 4.73 -14.96 -2.09
C THR A 154 5.91 -15.46 -2.91
N LEU A 155 6.57 -14.58 -3.66
CA LEU A 155 7.81 -14.83 -4.37
C LEU A 155 9.06 -14.88 -3.47
N GLY A 156 8.91 -14.66 -2.16
CA GLY A 156 10.01 -14.73 -1.18
C GLY A 156 10.72 -13.39 -0.90
N PHE A 157 10.38 -12.31 -1.60
CA PHE A 157 11.06 -11.01 -1.46
C PHE A 157 10.47 -10.15 -0.34
N LYS A 158 10.54 -10.63 0.90
CA LYS A 158 9.92 -9.98 2.06
C LYS A 158 10.44 -8.56 2.32
N SER A 159 11.75 -8.33 2.15
CA SER A 159 12.38 -7.01 2.33
C SER A 159 11.90 -6.01 1.27
N LEU A 160 11.86 -6.43 0.00
CA LEU A 160 11.39 -5.61 -1.11
C LEU A 160 9.90 -5.25 -0.97
N ALA A 161 9.06 -6.21 -0.59
CA ALA A 161 7.65 -5.94 -0.34
C ALA A 161 7.47 -4.86 0.75
N ARG A 162 8.24 -4.95 1.83
CA ARG A 162 8.25 -3.93 2.89
C ARG A 162 8.75 -2.58 2.39
N GLU A 163 9.75 -2.55 1.51
CA GLU A 163 10.21 -1.30 0.88
C GLU A 163 9.12 -0.65 0.04
N ILE A 164 8.41 -1.42 -0.78
CA ILE A 164 7.33 -0.95 -1.64
C ILE A 164 6.16 -0.39 -0.83
N GLU A 165 5.79 -1.05 0.27
CA GLU A 165 4.78 -0.55 1.23
C GLU A 165 5.17 0.79 1.87
N ASN A 166 6.47 1.11 1.94
CA ASN A 166 6.95 2.39 2.48
C ASN A 166 6.87 3.54 1.47
N MET A 167 6.58 3.24 0.21
CA MET A 167 6.51 4.22 -0.88
C MET A 167 5.09 4.70 -1.16
N ALA A 168 4.08 4.04 -0.57
CA ALA A 168 2.68 4.44 -0.57
C ALA A 168 2.41 5.42 0.58
#